data_AF-A0A916JCH1-F1
#
_entry.id   AF-A0A916JCH1-F1
#
_cell.length_a   1.000
_cell.length_b   1.000
_cell.length_c   1.000
_cell.angle_alpha   90.00
_cell.angle_beta   90.00
_cell.angle_gamma   90.00
#
_symmetry.space_group_name_H-M   'P 1'
#
loop_
_entity.id
_entity.type
_entity.pdbx_description
1 polymer ?
#
loop_
_entity_poly.entity_id
_entity_poly.type
_entity_poly.pdbx_seq_one_letter_code
_entity_poly.pdbx_strand_id
1 'polypeptide(L)'
;MKYQLTSQQIASKVAGETVILNYAKGSYYGLDEVGVLVWDNLERGPQTLDSLCEAVTAEYEIDGDTCRNDVALLLKELVEESLVKETE
;
A
#
# COMPACT_ATOMS: atom_id res chain seq x y z
N MET A 1 -13.79 5.17 -5.61
CA MET A 1 -12.95 3.98 -5.81
C MET A 1 -12.12 3.79 -4.56
N LYS A 2 -12.12 2.59 -4.02
CA LYS A 2 -11.32 2.19 -2.86
C LYS A 2 -10.31 1.13 -3.26
N TYR A 3 -9.28 0.98 -2.46
CA TYR A 3 -8.23 -0.01 -2.57
C TYR A 3 -8.31 -0.92 -1.35
N GLN A 4 -8.19 -2.23 -1.56
CA GLN A 4 -8.14 -3.21 -0.47
C GLN A 4 -7.15 -4.33 -0.78
N LEU A 5 -6.57 -4.92 0.26
CA LEU A 5 -5.68 -6.07 0.12
C LEU A 5 -6.41 -7.26 -0.52
N THR A 6 -5.70 -8.01 -1.35
CA THR A 6 -6.20 -9.29 -1.85
C THR A 6 -6.02 -10.37 -0.78
N SER A 7 -6.75 -11.48 -0.93
CA SER A 7 -6.56 -12.65 -0.09
C SER A 7 -5.35 -13.50 -0.50
N GLN A 8 -4.66 -13.15 -1.59
CA GLN A 8 -3.60 -13.94 -2.24
C GLN A 8 -2.19 -13.63 -1.73
N GLN A 9 -2.10 -12.87 -0.64
CA GLN A 9 -0.85 -12.44 -0.06
C GLN A 9 -0.85 -12.66 1.45
N ILE A 10 0.34 -12.76 2.02
CA ILE A 10 0.57 -12.63 3.46
C ILE A 10 1.71 -11.65 3.69
N ALA A 11 1.51 -10.71 4.63
CA ALA A 11 2.54 -9.77 5.04
C ALA A 11 3.06 -10.14 6.43
N SER A 12 4.34 -9.85 6.67
CA SER A 12 4.95 -9.96 7.99
C SER A 12 5.90 -8.80 8.22
N LYS A 13 5.92 -8.31 9.46
CA LYS A 13 6.86 -7.27 9.89
C LYS A 13 8.12 -7.91 10.41
N VAL A 14 9.24 -7.65 9.76
CA VAL A 14 10.57 -8.17 10.13
C VAL A 14 11.50 -6.98 10.30
N ALA A 15 12.01 -6.79 11.53
CA ALA A 15 12.96 -5.72 11.84
C ALA A 15 12.51 -4.28 11.47
N GLY A 16 11.20 -4.01 11.42
CA GLY A 16 10.63 -2.71 11.04
C GLY A 16 10.27 -2.58 9.56
N GLU A 17 10.67 -3.55 8.75
CA GLU A 17 10.29 -3.64 7.33
C GLU A 17 9.05 -4.52 7.16
N THR A 18 8.22 -4.22 6.17
CA THR A 18 7.11 -5.11 5.77
C THR A 18 7.54 -5.94 4.58
N VAL A 19 7.53 -7.26 4.76
CA VAL A 19 7.76 -8.24 3.70
C VAL A 19 6.45 -8.90 3.33
N ILE A 20 6.12 -8.87 2.04
CA ILE A 20 4.89 -9.42 1.50
C ILE A 20 5.23 -10.62 0.62
N LEU A 21 4.60 -11.74 0.89
CA LEU A 21 4.62 -12.92 0.03
C LEU A 21 3.32 -12.99 -0.76
N ASN A 22 3.40 -12.83 -2.08
CA ASN A 22 2.31 -13.23 -2.97
C ASN A 22 2.47 -14.71 -3.31
N TYR A 23 1.67 -15.56 -2.68
CA TYR A 23 1.79 -17.01 -2.87
C TYR A 23 1.18 -17.50 -4.20
N ALA A 24 0.36 -16.69 -4.87
CA ALA A 24 -0.15 -17.00 -6.20
C ALA A 24 0.90 -16.76 -7.30
N LYS A 25 1.71 -15.71 -7.16
CA LYS A 25 2.83 -15.41 -8.07
C LYS A 25 4.16 -16.05 -7.66
N GLY A 26 4.31 -16.45 -6.39
CA GLY A 26 5.57 -16.97 -5.85
C GLY A 26 6.65 -15.91 -5.63
N SER A 27 6.26 -14.64 -5.51
CA SER A 27 7.15 -13.49 -5.39
C SER A 27 7.15 -12.89 -3.99
N TYR A 28 8.28 -12.33 -3.59
CA TYR A 28 8.45 -11.57 -2.36
C TYR A 28 8.67 -10.09 -2.69
N TYR A 29 8.03 -9.23 -1.91
CA TYR A 29 8.13 -7.78 -2.04
C TYR A 29 8.52 -7.20 -0.69
N GLY A 30 9.43 -6.22 -0.71
CA GLY A 30 9.70 -5.35 0.42
C GLY A 30 9.08 -3.99 0.16
N LEU A 31 8.58 -3.35 1.21
CA LEU A 31 8.10 -1.98 1.15
C LEU A 31 9.07 -1.05 1.88
N ASP A 32 9.24 0.16 1.34
CA ASP A 32 9.87 1.27 2.06
C ASP A 32 8.92 1.87 3.10
N GLU A 33 9.37 2.88 3.84
CA GLU A 33 8.61 3.43 4.96
C GLU A 33 7.22 3.96 4.55
N VAL A 34 7.12 4.64 3.40
CA VAL A 34 5.84 5.14 2.86
C VAL A 34 4.96 3.98 2.43
N GLY A 35 5.53 2.98 1.77
CA GLY A 35 4.84 1.76 1.40
C GLY A 35 4.28 1.02 2.62
N VAL A 36 5.06 0.90 3.69
CA VAL A 36 4.63 0.30 4.97
C VAL A 36 3.45 1.08 5.54
N LEU A 37 3.49 2.42 5.55
CA LEU A 37 2.38 3.23 6.06
C LEU A 37 1.11 3.04 5.24
N VAL A 38 1.20 3.02 3.91
CA VAL A 38 0.06 2.77 3.02
C VAL A 38 -0.50 1.36 3.25
N TRP A 39 0.38 0.37 3.37
CA TRP A 39 0.02 -1.02 3.64
C TRP A 39 -0.73 -1.19 4.96
N ASP A 40 -0.19 -0.62 6.04
CA ASP A 40 -0.79 -0.65 7.38
C ASP A 40 -2.20 -0.02 7.40
N ASN A 41 -2.44 1.00 6.58
CA ASN A 41 -3.76 1.59 6.44
C ASN A 41 -4.73 0.69 5.66
N LEU A 42 -4.25 -0.02 4.63
CA LEU A 42 -5.04 -0.99 3.87
C LEU A 42 -5.38 -2.24 4.70
N GLU A 43 -4.53 -2.64 5.65
CA GLU A 43 -4.81 -3.73 6.60
C GLU A 43 -6.01 -3.43 7.51
N ARG A 44 -6.29 -2.14 7.78
CA ARG A 44 -7.44 -1.71 8.59
C ARG A 44 -8.76 -1.76 7.83
N GLY A 45 -8.72 -1.90 6.50
CA GLY A 45 -9.89 -1.99 5.62
C GLY A 45 -9.76 -1.12 4.36
N PRO A 46 -10.77 -1.14 3.46
CA PRO A 46 -10.70 -0.46 2.18
C PRO A 46 -10.50 1.06 2.30
N GLN A 47 -9.48 1.59 1.65
CA GLN A 47 -9.08 3.02 1.70
C GLN A 47 -9.25 3.72 0.35
N THR A 48 -9.41 5.05 0.35
CA THR A 48 -9.33 5.84 -0.89
C THR A 48 -7.90 6.35 -1.09
N LEU A 49 -7.55 6.76 -2.32
CA LEU A 49 -6.28 7.44 -2.58
C LEU A 49 -6.15 8.68 -1.67
N ASP A 50 -7.23 9.44 -1.50
CA ASP A 50 -7.25 10.64 -0.66
C ASP A 50 -6.96 10.31 0.82
N SER A 51 -7.59 9.29 1.40
CA SER A 51 -7.36 8.94 2.81
C SER A 51 -5.94 8.43 3.05
N LEU A 52 -5.37 7.71 2.08
CA LEU A 52 -3.97 7.28 2.12
C LEU A 52 -3.02 8.48 2.02
N CYS A 53 -3.31 9.44 1.14
CA CYS A 53 -2.50 10.65 1.01
C CYS A 53 -2.55 11.53 2.25
N GLU A 54 -3.73 11.68 2.87
CA GLU A 54 -3.89 12.37 4.15
C GLU A 54 -3.04 11.73 5.25
N ALA A 55 -2.99 10.39 5.32
CA ALA A 55 -2.15 9.69 6.29
C ALA A 55 -0.66 9.93 6.05
N VAL A 56 -0.20 9.89 4.79
CA VAL A 56 1.21 10.10 4.43
C VAL A 56 1.63 11.55 4.68
N THR A 57 0.82 12.52 4.26
CA THR A 57 1.12 13.95 4.47
C THR A 57 1.14 14.35 5.95
N ALA A 58 0.32 13.71 6.78
CA ALA A 58 0.32 13.91 8.23
C ALA A 58 1.60 13.39 8.91
N GLU A 59 2.23 12.33 8.39
CA GLU A 59 3.45 11.74 8.95
C GLU A 59 4.73 12.39 8.41
N TYR A 60 4.77 12.72 7.11
CA TYR A 60 5.99 13.12 6.41
C TYR A 60 6.07 14.60 6.01
N GLU A 61 5.06 15.41 6.31
CA GLU A 61 5.00 16.86 5.99
C GLU A 61 5.31 17.19 4.50
N ILE A 62 4.89 16.32 3.58
CA ILE A 62 5.03 16.54 2.13
C ILE A 62 3.82 17.27 1.52
N ASP A 63 3.98 17.86 0.34
CA ASP A 63 2.87 18.49 -0.38
C ASP A 63 1.90 17.46 -0.98
N GLY A 64 0.65 17.87 -1.17
CA GLY A 64 -0.42 16.99 -1.61
C GLY A 64 -0.25 16.46 -3.04
N ASP A 65 0.38 17.22 -3.94
CA ASP A 65 0.57 16.78 -5.33
C ASP A 65 1.65 15.70 -5.41
N THR A 66 2.78 15.88 -4.70
CA THR A 66 3.81 14.86 -4.55
C THR A 66 3.24 13.60 -3.92
N CYS A 67 2.52 13.74 -2.80
CA CYS A 67 1.90 12.61 -2.11
C CYS A 67 0.96 11.81 -3.03
N ARG A 68 0.08 12.52 -3.75
CA ARG A 68 -0.90 11.88 -4.63
C ARG A 68 -0.24 11.13 -5.78
N ASN A 69 0.82 11.69 -6.37
CA ASN A 69 1.55 11.02 -7.44
C ASN A 69 2.25 9.75 -6.94
N ASP A 70 2.95 9.84 -5.82
CA ASP A 70 3.74 8.74 -5.27
C ASP A 70 2.84 7.60 -4.78
N VAL A 71 1.78 7.92 -4.03
CA VAL A 71 0.82 6.93 -3.54
C VAL A 71 0.03 6.30 -4.69
N ALA A 72 -0.34 7.09 -5.72
CA ALA A 72 -1.02 6.53 -6.88
C ALA A 72 -0.12 5.57 -7.68
N LEU A 73 1.18 5.89 -7.83
CA LEU A 73 2.15 5.01 -8.47
C LEU A 73 2.30 3.71 -7.68
N LEU A 74 2.48 3.79 -6.36
CA LEU A 74 2.56 2.62 -5.49
C LEU A 74 1.31 1.74 -5.61
N LEU A 75 0.11 2.32 -5.50
CA LEU A 75 -1.14 1.56 -5.60
C LEU A 75 -1.27 0.86 -6.95
N LYS A 76 -0.85 1.52 -8.04
CA LYS A 76 -0.84 0.92 -9.37
C LYS A 76 0.08 -0.31 -9.40
N GLU A 77 1.30 -0.21 -8.89
CA GLU A 77 2.24 -1.34 -8.82
C GLU A 77 1.69 -2.49 -7.96
N LEU A 78 1.09 -2.17 -6.79
CA LEU A 78 0.47 -3.18 -5.93
C LEU A 78 -0.72 -3.89 -6.61
N VAL A 79 -1.47 -3.19 -7.45
CA VAL A 79 -2.57 -3.78 -8.24
C VAL A 79 -2.03 -4.66 -9.37
N GLU A 80 -1.01 -4.20 -10.10
CA GLU A 80 -0.33 -5.01 -11.13
C GLU A 80 0.31 -6.28 -10.54
N GLU A 81 0.76 -6.20 -9.29
CA GLU A 81 1.28 -7.33 -8.52
C GLU A 81 0.22 -8.19 -7.83
N SER A 82 -1.07 -7.90 -8.04
CA SER A 82 -2.20 -8.61 -7.43
C SER A 82 -2.17 -8.65 -5.90
N LEU A 83 -1.47 -7.70 -5.27
CA LEU A 83 -1.40 -7.53 -3.82
C LEU A 83 -2.59 -6.71 -3.30
N VAL A 84 -3.03 -5.75 -4.11
CA VAL A 84 -4.17 -4.87 -3.86
C VAL A 84 -5.16 -5.00 -5.02
N LYS A 85 -6.43 -4.71 -4.76
CA LYS A 85 -7.46 -4.57 -5.80
C LYS A 85 -8.31 -3.33 -5.57
N GLU A 86 -8.82 -2.80 -6.67
CA GLU A 86 -9.79 -1.71 -6.68
C GLU A 86 -11.20 -2.23 -6.39
N THR A 87 -11.99 -1.42 -5.69
CA THR A 87 -13.41 -1.68 -5.42
C THR A 87 -14.24 -0.42 -5.57
N GLU A 88 -15.54 -0.62 -5.79
CA GLU A 88 -16.56 0.41 -5.65
C GLU A 88 -16.73 0.85 -4.19
#